data_AF-A0A3D1TQZ3-F1
#
_entry.id   AF-A0A3D1TQZ3-F1
#
_cell.length_a   1.000
_cell.length_b   1.000
_cell.length_c   1.000
_cell.angle_alpha   90.00
_cell.angle_beta   90.00
_cell.angle_gamma   90.00
#
_symmetry.space_group_name_H-M   'P 1'
#
loop_
_entity.id
_entity.type
_entity.pdbx_description
1 polymer ?
#
loop_
_entity_poly.entity_id
_entity_poly.type
_entity_poly.pdbx_seq_one_letter_code
_entity_poly.pdbx_strand_id
1 'polypeptide(L)'
;MIAAALEDPHWFEDARLAILRLSLTEQEFTADDLRRVMRSAPVDNWTGLAFTSARRAGLIESTSSTISKSKSRKNGSLRTWRRRINKGVAK
;
A
#
# COMPACT_ATOMS: atom_id res chain seq x y z
N MET A 1 -2.78 20.16 20.10
CA MET A 1 -2.84 18.70 20.30
C MET A 1 -2.06 18.02 19.17
N ILE A 2 -0.80 17.63 19.42
CA ILE A 2 0.05 16.88 18.50
C ILE A 2 0.79 15.86 19.37
N ALA A 3 0.21 14.70 19.63
CA ALA A 3 0.84 13.68 20.47
C ALA A 3 0.74 12.26 19.88
N ALA A 4 -0.26 11.96 19.04
CA ALA A 4 -0.44 10.61 18.49
C ALA A 4 0.49 10.25 17.31
N ALA A 5 1.17 11.23 16.69
CA ALA A 5 2.04 10.99 15.53
C ALA A 5 3.39 10.31 15.88
N LEU A 6 3.67 10.10 17.17
CA LEU A 6 4.91 9.51 17.68
C LEU A 6 4.78 8.06 18.15
N GLU A 7 3.57 7.47 18.11
CA GLU A 7 3.31 6.24 18.88
C GLU A 7 3.88 4.96 18.25
N ASP A 8 4.25 4.97 16.96
CA ASP A 8 4.82 3.77 16.34
C ASP A 8 5.77 4.06 15.15
N PRO A 9 7.04 4.40 15.42
CA PRO A 9 8.01 4.73 14.37
C PRO A 9 8.32 3.55 13.44
N HIS A 10 8.02 2.31 13.85
CA HIS A 10 8.29 1.10 13.09
C HIS A 10 7.15 0.71 12.15
N TRP A 11 5.95 1.29 12.31
CA TRP A 11 4.80 0.95 11.47
C TRP A 11 5.09 1.12 9.99
N PHE A 12 5.80 2.18 9.60
CA PHE A 12 6.17 2.41 8.21
C PHE A 12 7.10 1.34 7.64
N GLU A 13 8.05 0.86 8.44
CA GLU A 13 8.99 -0.16 8.01
C GLU A 13 8.31 -1.53 7.93
N ASP A 14 7.51 -1.88 8.94
CA ASP A 14 6.63 -3.05 8.91
C ASP A 14 5.71 -3.03 7.68
N ALA A 15 5.13 -1.86 7.36
CA ALA A 15 4.25 -1.70 6.21
C ALA A 15 4.97 -1.91 4.88
N ARG A 16 6.23 -1.47 4.74
CA ARG A 16 7.02 -1.75 3.54
C ARG A 16 7.33 -3.23 3.42
N LEU A 17 7.69 -3.90 4.51
CA LEU A 17 7.95 -5.34 4.53
C LEU A 17 6.68 -6.14 4.21
N ALA A 18 5.53 -5.73 4.76
CA ALA A 18 4.24 -6.35 4.48
C ALA A 18 3.82 -6.16 3.02
N ILE A 19 3.99 -4.95 2.46
CA ILE A 19 3.76 -4.67 1.04
C ILE A 19 4.67 -5.54 0.16
N LEU A 20 5.94 -5.69 0.52
CA LEU A 20 6.86 -6.56 -0.21
C LEU A 20 6.38 -8.01 -0.14
N ARG A 21 6.01 -8.51 1.04
CA ARG A 21 5.49 -9.86 1.22
C ARG A 21 4.22 -10.09 0.40
N LEU A 22 3.25 -9.18 0.45
CA LEU A 22 2.03 -9.22 -0.38
C LEU A 22 2.38 -9.26 -1.86
N SER A 23 3.36 -8.48 -2.30
CA SER A 23 3.80 -8.49 -3.70
C SER A 23 4.47 -9.80 -4.14
N LEU A 24 4.95 -10.61 -3.19
CA LEU A 24 5.53 -11.94 -3.45
C LEU A 24 4.48 -13.04 -3.43
N THR A 25 3.45 -12.91 -2.58
CA THR A 25 2.41 -13.93 -2.41
C THR A 25 1.23 -13.75 -3.34
N GLU A 26 0.85 -12.49 -3.60
CA GLU A 26 -0.31 -12.13 -4.40
C GLU A 26 0.14 -11.47 -5.71
N GLN A 27 -0.55 -11.81 -6.78
CA GLN A 27 -0.29 -11.21 -8.09
C GLN A 27 -0.75 -9.75 -8.13
N GLU A 28 -1.84 -9.43 -7.43
CA GLU A 28 -2.40 -8.11 -7.24
C GLU A 28 -2.97 -7.98 -5.84
N PHE A 29 -2.77 -6.82 -5.20
CA PHE A 29 -3.20 -6.55 -3.82
C PHE A 29 -3.63 -5.09 -3.65
N THR A 30 -4.38 -4.81 -2.59
CA THR A 30 -4.95 -3.49 -2.31
C THR A 30 -4.57 -2.96 -0.93
N ALA A 31 -4.97 -1.72 -0.66
CA ALA A 31 -4.82 -1.13 0.67
C ALA A 31 -5.67 -1.84 1.74
N ASP A 32 -6.76 -2.52 1.36
CA ASP A 32 -7.56 -3.32 2.29
C ASP A 32 -6.79 -4.57 2.72
N ASP A 33 -6.10 -5.24 1.78
CA ASP A 33 -5.29 -6.43 2.07
C ASP A 33 -4.15 -6.10 3.03
N LEU A 34 -3.48 -4.95 2.82
CA LEU A 34 -2.48 -4.46 3.77
C LEU A 34 -3.08 -4.23 5.17
N ARG A 35 -4.30 -3.66 5.25
CA ARG A 35 -5.00 -3.45 6.53
C ARG A 35 -5.45 -4.74 7.21
N ARG A 36 -5.63 -5.84 6.46
CA ARG A 36 -5.96 -7.16 7.03
C ARG A 36 -4.75 -7.85 7.64
N VAL A 37 -3.57 -7.66 7.05
CA VAL A 37 -2.33 -8.32 7.52
C VAL A 37 -1.56 -7.51 8.55
N MET A 38 -1.85 -6.21 8.70
CA MET A 38 -1.18 -5.31 9.63
C MET A 38 -2.11 -4.74 10.70
N ARG A 39 -1.50 -4.24 11.77
CA ARG A 39 -2.15 -3.34 12.73
C ARG A 39 -2.65 -2.07 12.04
N SER A 40 -3.78 -1.54 12.51
CA SER A 40 -4.33 -0.27 12.05
C SER A 40 -3.26 0.82 12.05
N ALA A 41 -3.23 1.60 10.97
CA ALA A 41 -2.30 2.71 10.87
C ALA A 41 -2.59 3.74 11.98
N PRO A 42 -1.56 4.28 12.66
CA PRO A 42 -1.72 5.38 13.60
C PRO A 42 -2.37 6.63 12.97
N VAL A 43 -2.20 6.81 11.66
CA VAL A 43 -2.79 7.90 10.89
C VAL A 43 -3.34 7.38 9.56
N ASP A 44 -4.54 7.82 9.17
CA ASP A 44 -5.23 7.36 7.95
C ASP A 44 -4.40 7.48 6.67
N ASN A 45 -3.56 8.51 6.56
CA ASN A 45 -2.73 8.76 5.38
C ASN A 45 -1.46 7.89 5.31
N TRP A 46 -1.04 7.25 6.40
CA TRP A 46 0.19 6.45 6.44
C TRP A 46 0.12 5.23 5.54
N THR A 47 -1.06 4.60 5.41
CA THR A 47 -1.27 3.52 4.44
C THR A 47 -0.93 4.00 3.03
N GLY A 48 -1.51 5.11 2.58
CA GLY A 48 -1.24 5.67 1.25
C GLY A 48 0.22 6.10 1.04
N LEU A 49 0.86 6.64 2.08
CA LEU A 49 2.27 7.02 2.06
C LEU A 49 3.20 5.80 1.95
N ALA A 50 2.89 4.69 2.64
CA ALA A 50 3.66 3.45 2.55
C ALA A 50 3.67 2.88 1.12
N PHE A 51 2.50 2.79 0.47
CA PHE A 51 2.39 2.39 -0.93
C PHE A 51 3.14 3.34 -1.87
N THR A 52 3.02 4.65 -1.66
CA THR A 52 3.73 5.65 -2.46
C THR A 52 5.25 5.50 -2.32
N SER A 53 5.71 5.24 -1.10
CA SER A 53 7.13 5.00 -0.82
C SER A 53 7.63 3.71 -1.47
N ALA A 54 6.88 2.61 -1.38
CA ALA A 54 7.24 1.33 -2.00
C ALA A 54 7.27 1.44 -3.54
N ARG A 55 6.34 2.21 -4.12
CA ARG A 55 6.34 2.52 -5.56
C ARG A 55 7.58 3.33 -5.95
N ARG A 56 7.92 4.38 -5.19
CA ARG A 56 9.12 5.19 -5.43
C ARG A 56 10.41 4.39 -5.35
N ALA A 57 10.46 3.42 -4.43
CA ALA A 57 11.56 2.47 -4.32
C ALA A 57 11.61 1.44 -5.47
N GLY A 58 10.61 1.42 -6.35
CA GLY A 58 10.54 0.49 -7.48
C GLY A 58 10.16 -0.94 -7.10
N LEU A 59 9.64 -1.18 -5.89
CA LEU A 59 9.20 -2.51 -5.45
C LEU A 59 7.87 -2.92 -6.08
N ILE A 60 6.97 -1.94 -6.24
CA ILE A 60 5.60 -2.14 -6.70
C ILE A 60 5.20 -1.13 -7.76
N GLU A 61 4.18 -1.44 -8.53
CA GLU A 61 3.57 -0.56 -9.51
C GLU A 61 2.03 -0.61 -9.37
N SER A 62 1.37 0.51 -9.68
CA SER A 62 -0.10 0.55 -9.69
C SER A 62 -0.61 -0.05 -10.99
N THR A 63 -1.45 -1.09 -10.91
CA THR A 63 -2.04 -1.73 -12.10
C THR A 63 -3.26 -0.98 -12.58
N SER A 64 -4.21 -0.78 -11.67
CA SER A 64 -5.52 -0.20 -11.94
C SER A 64 -5.95 0.66 -10.76
N SER A 65 -6.73 1.70 -11.05
CA SER A 65 -7.43 2.47 -10.03
C SER A 65 -8.91 2.41 -10.33
N THR A 66 -9.66 1.72 -9.49
CA THR A 66 -11.11 1.62 -9.60
C THR A 66 -11.74 2.62 -8.63
N ILE A 67 -12.50 3.56 -9.17
CA ILE A 67 -13.30 4.48 -8.36
C ILE A 67 -14.67 3.81 -8.16
N SER A 68 -15.00 3.48 -6.92
CA SER A 68 -16.30 2.91 -6.60
C SER A 68 -17.40 3.94 -6.87
N LYS A 69 -18.33 3.59 -7.77
CA LYS A 69 -19.53 4.37 -8.08
C LYS A 69 -20.73 3.99 -7.18
N SER A 70 -20.59 2.99 -6.32
CA SER A 70 -21.66 2.52 -5.44
C SER A 70 -21.99 3.52 -4.34
N LYS A 71 -23.29 3.70 -4.04
CA LYS A 71 -23.84 4.71 -3.12
C LYS A 71 -23.31 4.58 -1.68
N SER A 72 -22.94 3.36 -1.24
CA SER A 72 -22.40 3.09 0.10
C SER A 72 -20.90 3.37 0.24
N ARG A 73 -20.16 3.44 -0.88
CA ARG A 73 -18.72 3.72 -0.95
C ARG A 73 -18.46 4.80 -2.00
N LYS A 74 -19.33 5.81 -2.04
CA LYS A 74 -19.31 6.87 -3.06
C LYS A 74 -17.98 7.61 -2.93
N ASN A 75 -17.21 7.63 -4.02
CA ASN A 75 -15.84 8.20 -4.11
C ASN A 75 -14.72 7.37 -3.44
N GLY A 76 -14.98 6.13 -3.04
CA GLY A 76 -13.91 5.24 -2.59
C GLY A 76 -12.96 4.92 -3.75
N SER A 77 -11.73 5.43 -3.70
CA SER A 77 -10.68 5.06 -4.66
C SER A 77 -10.00 3.78 -4.19
N LEU A 78 -10.27 2.65 -4.85
CA LEU A 78 -9.53 1.43 -4.65
C LEU A 78 -8.41 1.40 -5.69
N ARG A 79 -7.17 1.53 -5.24
CA ARG A 79 -6.01 1.36 -6.10
C ARG A 79 -5.44 -0.03 -5.91
N THR A 80 -5.29 -0.75 -7.01
CA THR A 80 -4.68 -2.07 -7.06
C THR A 80 -3.19 -1.93 -7.39
N TRP A 81 -2.39 -2.73 -6.70
CA TRP A 81 -0.94 -2.73 -6.79
C TRP A 81 -0.46 -4.12 -7.14
N ARG A 82 0.65 -4.20 -7.89
CA ARG A 82 1.37 -5.43 -8.14
C ARG A 82 2.86 -5.23 -7.93
N ARG A 83 3.59 -6.34 -7.80
CA ARG A 83 5.06 -6.30 -7.83
C ARG A 83 5.57 -5.73 -9.15
N ARG A 84 6.51 -4.79 -9.08
CA ARG A 84 7.20 -4.30 -10.27
C ARG A 84 8.24 -5.33 -10.68
N ILE A 85 8.06 -5.94 -11.84
CA ILE A 85 9.06 -6.82 -12.44
C ILE A 85 9.86 -5.97 -13.43
N ASN A 86 11.11 -5.66 -13.11
CA ASN A 86 12.02 -5.03 -14.07
C ASN A 86 12.26 -6.01 -15.23
N LYS A 87 11.48 -5.90 -16.31
CA LYS A 87 11.72 -6.60 -17.59
C LYS A 87 12.89 -5.97 -18.38
N GLY A 88 14.01 -5.69 -17.71
CA GLY A 88 15.08 -4.89 -18.30
C GLY A 88 16.42 -5.01 -17.62
N VAL A 89 16.98 -6.23 -17.57
CA VAL A 89 18.43 -6.45 -17.74
C VAL A 89 18.60 -7.77 -18.49
N ALA A 90 18.33 -7.73 -19.79
CA ALA A 90 18.91 -8.66 -20.74
C ALA A 90 19.72 -7.80 -21.71
N LYS A 91 21.01 -7.64 -21.42
CA LYS A 91 22.05 -7.31 -22.39
C LYS A 91 23.38 -7.73 -21.82
#